data_AF-A0A2E4PF71-F1
#
_entry.id   AF-A0A2E4PF71-F1
#
_cell.length_a   1.000
_cell.length_b   1.000
_cell.length_c   1.000
_cell.angle_alpha   90.00
_cell.angle_beta   90.00
_cell.angle_gamma   90.00
#
_symmetry.space_group_name_H-M   'P 1'
#
loop_
_entity.id
_entity.type
_entity.pdbx_description
1 polymer ?
#
loop_
_entity_poly.entity_id
_entity_poly.type
_entity_poly.pdbx_seq_one_letter_code
_entity_poly.pdbx_strand_id
1 'polypeptide(L)'
;MNIYKQPPKDWKDLQVKVAEILSVCGYHCKVEKDIQTLRETINVDVLAINSQDIPSSTLICECKYWNSKVPKTIIHSLRTTVADFGANYGIIISKKGFQSGCFEAVSNTNILLFNWTEFQTYFLTKWIGGKTLQTSILTSALYNYVSAGFLVFFKDELSNLNEQELMTFNNLNSEYFHPAFHSSNLDYKDVATHKFDLNFFNEHVTQVEKIFSQQFDSYIDYFEYLVNKCAEGTRKFDLLFKQQLRRSQ
;
A
#
# COMPACT_ATOMS: atom_id res chain seq x y z
N MET A 1 -8.51 -9.59 6.79
CA MET A 1 -8.73 -8.92 5.49
C MET A 1 -7.49 -9.10 4.61
N ASN A 2 -7.62 -9.09 3.28
CA ASN A 2 -6.47 -9.09 2.34
C ASN A 2 -6.23 -7.67 1.80
N ILE A 3 -5.09 -7.44 1.14
CA ILE A 3 -4.79 -6.15 0.49
C ILE A 3 -5.84 -5.84 -0.58
N TYR A 4 -6.05 -6.79 -1.51
CA TYR A 4 -7.13 -6.80 -2.50
C TYR A 4 -8.12 -7.91 -2.16
N LYS A 5 -9.42 -7.62 -2.32
CA LYS A 5 -10.49 -8.63 -2.22
C LYS A 5 -10.40 -9.66 -3.35
N GLN A 6 -10.31 -9.17 -4.58
CA GLN A 6 -10.41 -9.98 -5.78
C GLN A 6 -9.03 -10.49 -6.23
N PRO A 7 -8.94 -11.74 -6.71
CA PRO A 7 -7.72 -12.23 -7.33
C PRO A 7 -7.49 -11.50 -8.67
N PRO A 8 -6.26 -11.55 -9.22
CA PRO A 8 -5.97 -11.00 -10.53
C PRO A 8 -6.82 -11.64 -11.62
N LYS A 9 -7.23 -10.83 -12.60
CA LYS A 9 -8.12 -11.24 -13.71
C LYS A 9 -7.40 -12.04 -14.78
N ASP A 10 -6.15 -11.68 -15.05
CA ASP A 10 -5.28 -12.32 -16.03
C ASP A 10 -3.81 -12.17 -15.61
N TRP A 11 -2.90 -12.58 -16.50
CA TRP A 11 -1.46 -12.52 -16.25
C TRP A 11 -0.94 -11.07 -16.16
N LYS A 12 -1.51 -10.13 -16.94
CA LYS A 12 -1.13 -8.71 -16.91
C LYS A 12 -1.57 -8.05 -15.62
N ASP A 13 -2.78 -8.36 -15.16
CA ASP A 13 -3.29 -7.87 -13.89
C ASP A 13 -2.47 -8.43 -12.71
N LEU A 14 -2.00 -9.68 -12.79
CA LEU A 14 -1.15 -10.26 -11.75
C LEU A 14 0.18 -9.51 -11.60
N GLN A 15 0.91 -9.27 -12.70
CA GLN A 15 2.20 -8.54 -12.64
C GLN A 15 2.02 -7.08 -12.20
N VAL A 16 0.97 -6.40 -12.65
CA VAL A 16 0.66 -5.02 -12.22
C VAL A 16 0.38 -4.98 -10.72
N LYS A 17 -0.49 -5.85 -10.19
CA LYS A 17 -0.82 -5.87 -8.77
C LYS A 17 0.37 -6.26 -7.87
N VAL A 18 1.22 -7.17 -8.33
CA VAL A 18 2.49 -7.49 -7.64
C VAL A 18 3.37 -6.25 -7.54
N ALA A 19 3.54 -5.51 -8.64
CA ALA A 19 4.31 -4.26 -8.65
C ALA A 19 3.68 -3.16 -7.77
N GLU A 20 2.36 -3.01 -7.78
CA GLU A 20 1.64 -2.05 -6.92
C GLU A 20 1.87 -2.32 -5.43
N ILE A 21 1.75 -3.58 -4.99
CA ILE A 21 2.00 -3.97 -3.59
C ILE A 21 3.45 -3.66 -3.20
N LEU A 22 4.41 -4.09 -4.01
CA LEU A 22 5.83 -3.87 -3.72
C LEU A 22 6.19 -2.38 -3.75
N SER A 23 5.55 -1.58 -4.61
CA SER A 23 5.76 -0.13 -4.66
C SER A 23 5.35 0.56 -3.36
N VAL A 24 4.20 0.18 -2.79
CA VAL A 24 3.77 0.68 -1.48
C VAL A 24 4.71 0.20 -0.37
N CYS A 25 5.30 -0.99 -0.51
CA CYS A 25 6.34 -1.50 0.38
C CYS A 25 7.72 -0.81 0.22
N GLY A 26 7.83 0.24 -0.59
CA GLY A 26 9.04 1.05 -0.75
C GLY A 26 9.98 0.61 -1.87
N TYR A 27 9.58 -0.35 -2.71
CA TYR A 27 10.37 -0.73 -3.88
C TYR A 27 10.07 0.17 -5.07
N HIS A 28 11.08 0.46 -5.90
CA HIS A 28 10.87 0.97 -7.25
C HIS A 28 10.66 -0.21 -8.19
N CYS A 29 9.44 -0.37 -8.70
CA CYS A 29 9.05 -1.50 -9.54
C CYS A 29 8.99 -1.16 -11.03
N LYS A 30 9.44 -2.09 -11.88
CA LYS A 30 9.28 -2.08 -13.33
C LYS A 30 8.67 -3.41 -13.78
N VAL A 31 7.64 -3.35 -14.60
CA VAL A 31 6.92 -4.52 -15.15
C VAL A 31 7.44 -4.82 -16.56
N GLU A 32 7.48 -6.09 -16.96
CA GLU A 32 7.95 -6.56 -18.28
C GLU A 32 9.33 -5.96 -18.64
N LYS A 33 10.26 -6.04 -17.69
CA LYS A 33 11.54 -5.34 -17.79
C LYS A 33 12.60 -6.24 -18.40
N ASP A 34 13.18 -5.78 -19.51
CA ASP A 34 14.43 -6.35 -20.01
C ASP A 34 15.58 -6.00 -19.07
N ILE A 35 16.25 -7.04 -18.58
CA ILE A 35 17.45 -6.97 -17.74
C ILE A 35 18.63 -7.62 -18.45
N GLN A 36 19.80 -6.98 -18.34
CA GLN A 36 21.04 -7.56 -18.82
C GLN A 36 21.61 -8.49 -17.77
N THR A 37 21.73 -9.77 -18.10
CA THR A 37 22.46 -10.75 -17.28
C THR A 37 23.88 -10.93 -17.83
N LEU A 38 24.70 -11.74 -17.14
CA LEU A 38 26.04 -12.12 -17.62
C LEU A 38 26.02 -12.86 -18.96
N ARG A 39 24.91 -13.52 -19.30
CA ARG A 39 24.82 -14.42 -20.47
C ARG A 39 24.03 -13.82 -21.61
N GLU A 40 22.90 -13.21 -21.27
CA GLU A 40 21.92 -12.73 -22.23
C GLU A 40 21.02 -11.64 -21.64
N THR A 41 20.30 -10.94 -22.51
CA THR A 41 19.18 -10.09 -22.09
C THR A 41 17.94 -10.96 -21.93
N ILE A 42 17.30 -10.89 -20.77
CA ILE A 42 16.03 -11.59 -20.52
C ILE A 42 14.96 -10.58 -20.08
N ASN A 43 13.70 -10.89 -20.38
CA ASN A 43 12.56 -10.17 -19.86
C ASN A 43 12.10 -10.79 -18.54
N VAL A 44 11.89 -9.98 -17.50
CA VAL A 44 11.31 -10.42 -16.22
C VAL A 44 9.96 -9.76 -15.98
N ASP A 45 9.03 -10.51 -15.40
CA ASP A 45 7.65 -10.04 -15.22
C ASP A 45 7.61 -8.80 -14.29
N VAL A 46 8.35 -8.81 -13.17
CA VAL A 46 8.55 -7.63 -12.31
C VAL A 46 9.99 -7.57 -11.76
N LEU A 47 10.65 -6.43 -11.93
CA LEU A 47 11.89 -6.07 -11.22
C LEU A 47 11.55 -5.05 -10.13
N ALA A 48 11.91 -5.30 -8.88
CA ALA A 48 11.65 -4.41 -7.76
C ALA A 48 12.93 -4.12 -6.97
N ILE A 49 13.31 -2.84 -6.85
CA ILE A 49 14.55 -2.42 -6.19
C ILE A 49 14.22 -1.42 -5.08
N ASN A 50 14.60 -1.73 -3.84
CA ASN A 50 14.55 -0.80 -2.71
C ASN A 50 15.96 -0.27 -2.44
N SER A 51 16.22 0.95 -2.89
CA SER A 51 17.51 1.64 -2.70
C SER A 51 17.65 2.32 -1.34
N GLN A 52 16.59 2.34 -0.52
CA GLN A 52 16.64 2.86 0.86
C GLN A 52 17.16 1.80 1.85
N ASP A 53 17.09 0.52 1.48
CA ASP A 53 17.74 -0.55 2.25
C ASP A 53 19.28 -0.44 2.09
N ILE A 54 20.02 -0.76 3.15
CA ILE A 54 21.49 -0.78 3.14
C ILE A 54 21.96 -2.17 3.61
N PRO A 55 22.46 -3.04 2.70
CA PRO A 55 22.57 -2.83 1.25
C PRO A 55 21.19 -2.83 0.56
N SER A 56 21.15 -2.28 -0.66
CA SER A 56 19.91 -2.22 -1.46
C SER A 56 19.31 -3.62 -1.66
N SER A 57 17.99 -3.72 -1.52
CA SER A 57 17.27 -4.98 -1.74
C SER A 57 16.68 -5.04 -3.15
N THR A 58 16.95 -6.12 -3.87
CA THR A 58 16.49 -6.37 -5.24
C THR A 58 15.70 -7.67 -5.28
N LEU A 59 14.48 -7.60 -5.82
CA LEU A 59 13.60 -8.74 -6.07
C LEU A 59 13.37 -8.88 -7.58
N ILE A 60 13.40 -10.12 -8.06
CA ILE A 60 12.89 -10.48 -9.40
C ILE A 60 11.66 -11.35 -9.19
N CYS A 61 10.54 -10.96 -9.77
CA CYS A 61 9.31 -11.74 -9.68
C CYS A 61 8.87 -12.31 -11.03
N GLU A 62 8.37 -13.54 -10.99
CA GLU A 62 7.76 -14.26 -12.10
C GLU A 62 6.28 -14.53 -11.77
N CYS A 63 5.39 -14.03 -12.61
CA CYS A 63 3.94 -14.05 -12.44
C CYS A 63 3.30 -15.13 -13.34
N LYS A 64 3.05 -16.30 -12.79
CA LYS A 64 2.52 -17.45 -13.55
C LYS A 64 1.02 -17.62 -13.35
N TYR A 65 0.24 -16.89 -14.16
CA TYR A 65 -1.22 -16.98 -14.21
C TYR A 65 -1.71 -18.18 -15.06
N TRP A 66 -1.21 -19.37 -14.76
CA TRP A 66 -1.52 -20.57 -15.54
C TRP A 66 -2.69 -21.34 -14.94
N ASN A 67 -3.41 -22.07 -15.79
CA ASN A 67 -4.44 -23.02 -15.34
C ASN A 67 -3.85 -24.40 -14.94
N SER A 68 -2.52 -24.53 -14.99
CA SER A 68 -1.75 -25.69 -14.55
C SER A 68 -0.75 -25.30 -13.45
N LYS A 69 -0.25 -26.31 -12.72
CA LYS A 69 0.81 -26.11 -11.72
C LYS A 69 2.13 -25.71 -12.38
N VAL A 70 2.84 -24.78 -11.78
CA VAL A 70 4.18 -24.36 -12.23
C VAL A 70 5.16 -25.53 -12.08
N PRO A 71 5.91 -25.89 -13.14
CA PRO A 71 6.86 -26.97 -13.11
C PRO A 71 8.23 -26.56 -12.54
N LYS A 72 9.00 -27.56 -12.12
CA LYS A 72 10.33 -27.40 -11.52
C LYS A 72 11.32 -26.62 -12.42
N THR A 73 11.16 -26.69 -13.74
CA THR A 73 12.00 -25.98 -14.71
C THR A 73 11.96 -24.47 -14.55
N ILE A 74 10.80 -23.90 -14.18
CA ILE A 74 10.65 -22.45 -13.94
C ILE A 74 11.45 -22.03 -12.71
N ILE A 75 11.51 -22.88 -11.69
CA ILE A 75 12.33 -22.64 -10.49
C ILE A 75 13.80 -22.54 -10.87
N HIS A 76 14.31 -23.51 -11.64
CA HIS A 76 15.71 -23.53 -12.05
C HIS A 76 16.11 -22.37 -12.96
N SER A 77 15.21 -21.97 -13.87
CA SER A 77 15.40 -20.80 -14.71
C SER A 77 15.51 -19.53 -13.86
N LEU A 78 14.56 -19.28 -12.96
CA LEU A 78 14.60 -18.09 -12.11
C LEU A 78 15.80 -18.05 -11.17
N ARG A 79 16.25 -19.20 -10.65
CA ARG A 79 17.49 -19.27 -9.84
C ARG A 79 18.71 -18.77 -10.61
N THR A 80 18.81 -19.14 -11.89
CA THR A 80 19.90 -18.71 -12.76
C THR A 80 19.83 -17.21 -12.99
N THR A 81 18.64 -16.70 -13.33
CA THR A 81 18.37 -15.26 -13.47
C THR A 81 18.77 -14.46 -12.24
N VAL A 82 18.33 -14.89 -11.06
CA VAL A 82 18.60 -14.22 -9.79
C VAL A 82 20.10 -14.17 -9.49
N ALA A 83 20.81 -15.28 -9.71
CA ALA A 83 22.24 -15.36 -9.52
C ALA A 83 23.02 -14.51 -10.54
N ASP A 84 22.66 -14.58 -11.82
CA ASP A 84 23.36 -13.87 -12.91
C ASP A 84 23.10 -12.36 -12.88
N PHE A 85 21.96 -11.91 -12.32
CA PHE A 85 21.66 -10.49 -12.12
C PHE A 85 22.19 -9.94 -10.78
N GLY A 86 22.40 -10.81 -9.78
CA GLY A 86 22.76 -10.40 -8.42
C GLY A 86 21.56 -9.92 -7.59
N ALA A 87 20.36 -10.45 -7.83
CA ALA A 87 19.18 -10.14 -7.03
C ALA A 87 19.22 -10.84 -5.66
N ASN A 88 18.65 -10.21 -4.63
CA ASN A 88 18.59 -10.78 -3.28
C ASN A 88 17.62 -11.96 -3.22
N TYR A 89 16.46 -11.84 -3.87
CA TYR A 89 15.45 -12.90 -3.93
C TYR A 89 14.80 -13.01 -5.31
N GLY A 90 14.43 -14.23 -5.68
CA GLY A 90 13.45 -14.49 -6.73
C GLY A 90 12.11 -14.87 -6.13
N ILE A 91 11.01 -14.40 -6.71
CA ILE A 91 9.67 -14.72 -6.22
C ILE A 91 8.84 -15.25 -7.38
N ILE A 92 8.20 -16.41 -7.21
CA ILE A 92 7.23 -16.92 -8.18
C ILE A 92 5.85 -16.84 -7.57
N ILE A 93 4.95 -16.14 -8.25
CA ILE A 93 3.55 -16.01 -7.85
C ILE A 93 2.70 -16.83 -8.84
N SER A 94 2.02 -17.86 -8.34
CA SER A 94 1.25 -18.80 -9.16
C SER A 94 -0.25 -18.76 -8.87
N LYS A 95 -1.07 -18.78 -9.93
CA LYS A 95 -2.53 -18.91 -9.81
C LYS A 95 -2.96 -20.29 -9.30
N LYS A 96 -2.29 -21.36 -9.75
CA LYS A 96 -2.67 -22.76 -9.49
C LYS A 96 -1.68 -23.53 -8.60
N GLY A 97 -0.68 -22.84 -8.08
CA GLY A 97 0.37 -23.42 -7.25
C GLY A 97 1.47 -24.12 -8.07
N PHE A 98 2.15 -25.07 -7.43
CA PHE A 98 3.42 -25.63 -7.87
C PHE A 98 3.38 -27.16 -7.88
N GLN A 99 4.18 -27.79 -8.75
CA GLN A 99 4.45 -29.23 -8.67
C GLN A 99 5.22 -29.56 -7.38
N SER A 100 5.05 -30.77 -6.83
CA SER A 100 5.67 -31.17 -5.56
C SER A 100 7.19 -31.00 -5.54
N GLY A 101 7.87 -31.36 -6.64
CA GLY A 101 9.32 -31.20 -6.78
C GLY A 101 9.83 -29.76 -6.78
N CYS A 102 8.95 -28.75 -6.82
CA CYS A 102 9.33 -27.34 -6.70
C CYS A 102 9.73 -26.98 -5.26
N PHE A 103 9.04 -27.55 -4.26
CA PHE A 103 9.30 -27.23 -2.85
C PHE A 103 10.68 -27.71 -2.41
N GLU A 104 11.08 -28.91 -2.84
CA GLU A 104 12.45 -29.40 -2.66
C GLU A 104 13.48 -28.51 -3.39
N ALA A 105 13.14 -28.05 -4.60
CA ALA A 105 14.03 -27.27 -5.46
C ALA A 105 14.37 -25.88 -4.90
N VAL A 106 13.51 -25.33 -4.03
CA VAL A 106 13.71 -24.02 -3.39
C VAL A 106 14.28 -24.07 -1.99
N SER A 107 14.30 -25.24 -1.34
CA SER A 107 14.63 -25.44 0.09
C SER A 107 15.91 -24.73 0.57
N ASN A 108 16.96 -24.70 -0.27
CA ASN A 108 18.25 -24.08 0.04
C ASN A 108 18.58 -22.94 -0.95
N THR A 109 17.58 -22.12 -1.27
CA THR A 109 17.71 -21.05 -2.26
C THR A 109 17.03 -19.79 -1.76
N ASN A 110 17.34 -18.66 -2.39
CA ASN A 110 16.66 -17.39 -2.21
C ASN A 110 15.41 -17.25 -3.11
N ILE A 111 14.80 -18.36 -3.52
CA ILE A 111 13.55 -18.36 -4.27
C ILE A 111 12.37 -18.60 -3.34
N LEU A 112 11.36 -17.74 -3.43
CA LEU A 112 10.11 -17.83 -2.70
C LEU A 112 8.98 -18.23 -3.63
N LEU A 113 8.11 -19.12 -3.16
CA LEU A 113 6.94 -19.61 -3.90
C LEU A 113 5.68 -19.13 -3.18
N PHE A 114 4.82 -18.43 -3.91
CA PHE A 114 3.55 -17.94 -3.37
C PHE A 114 2.39 -18.23 -4.33
N ASN A 115 1.22 -18.50 -3.77
CA ASN A 115 -0.03 -18.16 -4.42
C ASN A 115 -0.39 -16.68 -4.15
N TRP A 116 -1.46 -16.18 -4.78
CA TRP A 116 -1.87 -14.78 -4.65
C TRP A 116 -2.17 -14.35 -3.21
N THR A 117 -2.82 -15.19 -2.42
CA THR A 117 -3.15 -14.89 -1.03
C THR A 117 -1.91 -14.88 -0.15
N GLU A 118 -1.02 -15.87 -0.32
CA GLU A 118 0.23 -15.96 0.42
C GLU A 118 1.14 -14.75 0.15
N PHE A 119 1.21 -14.30 -1.11
CA PHE A 119 1.98 -13.10 -1.48
C PHE A 119 1.45 -11.85 -0.75
N GLN A 120 0.13 -11.63 -0.76
CA GLN A 120 -0.46 -10.50 -0.05
C GLN A 120 -0.19 -10.57 1.45
N THR A 121 -0.37 -11.74 2.07
CA THR A 121 -0.11 -11.94 3.50
C THR A 121 1.35 -11.68 3.85
N TYR A 122 2.29 -12.14 3.01
CA TYR A 122 3.72 -11.96 3.25
C TYR A 122 4.13 -10.49 3.30
N PHE A 123 3.59 -9.67 2.40
CA PHE A 123 3.91 -8.23 2.34
C PHE A 123 2.96 -7.35 3.16
N LEU A 124 1.94 -7.92 3.80
CA LEU A 124 0.81 -7.18 4.37
C LEU A 124 1.25 -6.09 5.36
N THR A 125 2.05 -6.44 6.35
CA THR A 125 2.49 -5.51 7.40
C THR A 125 3.32 -4.35 6.82
N LYS A 126 4.25 -4.65 5.90
CA LYS A 126 5.06 -3.62 5.24
C LYS A 126 4.19 -2.73 4.34
N TRP A 127 3.21 -3.33 3.67
CA TRP A 127 2.26 -2.63 2.83
C TRP A 127 1.37 -1.69 3.64
N ILE A 128 0.80 -2.12 4.76
CA ILE A 128 -0.02 -1.25 5.61
C ILE A 128 0.79 -0.05 6.10
N GLY A 129 2.00 -0.28 6.62
CA GLY A 129 2.86 0.83 7.06
C GLY A 129 3.14 1.86 5.96
N GLY A 130 3.48 1.40 4.75
CA GLY A 130 3.65 2.27 3.59
C GLY A 130 2.37 2.98 3.16
N LYS A 131 1.23 2.28 3.19
CA LYS A 131 -0.07 2.82 2.76
C LYS A 131 -0.61 3.85 3.75
N THR A 132 -0.44 3.63 5.05
CA THR A 132 -0.78 4.61 6.10
C THR A 132 0.02 5.90 5.90
N LEU A 133 1.34 5.81 5.67
CA LEU A 133 2.16 6.98 5.39
C LEU A 133 1.69 7.72 4.13
N GLN A 134 1.52 7.02 3.02
CA GLN A 134 1.01 7.62 1.77
C GLN A 134 -0.35 8.30 1.97
N THR A 135 -1.27 7.62 2.66
CA THR A 135 -2.60 8.15 2.94
C THR A 135 -2.52 9.42 3.76
N SER A 136 -1.70 9.45 4.83
CA SER A 136 -1.56 10.64 5.67
C SER A 136 -1.02 11.87 4.91
N ILE A 137 -0.14 11.65 3.92
CA ILE A 137 0.35 12.72 3.04
C ILE A 137 -0.79 13.22 2.16
N LEU A 138 -1.52 12.31 1.51
CA LEU A 138 -2.63 12.65 0.62
C LEU A 138 -3.78 13.36 1.33
N THR A 139 -4.02 13.07 2.61
CA THR A 139 -5.12 13.64 3.40
C THR A 139 -4.70 14.81 4.30
N SER A 140 -3.42 15.16 4.31
CA SER A 140 -2.84 16.22 5.16
C SER A 140 -3.53 17.59 5.00
N ALA A 141 -4.02 17.92 3.81
CA ALA A 141 -4.76 19.16 3.55
C ALA A 141 -6.04 19.26 4.40
N LEU A 142 -6.82 18.18 4.51
CA LEU A 142 -8.00 18.17 5.37
C LEU A 142 -7.60 18.27 6.84
N TYR A 143 -6.55 17.56 7.25
CA TYR A 143 -6.05 17.59 8.61
C TYR A 143 -5.74 19.02 9.07
N ASN A 144 -5.18 19.86 8.19
CA ASN A 144 -4.92 21.26 8.52
C ASN A 144 -6.19 22.02 8.91
N TYR A 145 -7.32 21.79 8.24
CA TYR A 145 -8.60 22.46 8.55
C TYR A 145 -9.22 22.02 9.87
N VAL A 146 -9.11 20.73 10.22
CA VAL A 146 -9.82 20.14 11.37
C VAL A 146 -8.94 19.94 12.61
N SER A 147 -7.63 20.18 12.49
CA SER A 147 -6.71 20.08 13.62
C SER A 147 -6.90 21.21 14.62
N ALA A 148 -6.56 20.95 15.89
CA ALA A 148 -6.51 22.00 16.91
C ALA A 148 -5.56 23.15 16.53
N GLY A 149 -4.55 22.87 15.70
CA GLY A 149 -3.64 23.88 15.16
C GLY A 149 -4.34 24.90 14.27
N PHE A 150 -5.48 24.58 13.66
CA PHE A 150 -6.21 25.50 12.79
C PHE A 150 -6.58 26.79 13.52
N LEU A 151 -7.07 26.67 14.76
CA LEU A 151 -7.48 27.80 15.60
C LEU A 151 -6.31 28.75 15.92
N VAL A 152 -5.08 28.27 15.82
CA VAL A 152 -3.86 29.06 16.09
C VAL A 152 -3.31 29.66 14.79
N PHE A 153 -3.18 28.84 13.75
CA PHE A 153 -2.49 29.23 12.52
C PHE A 153 -3.37 29.98 11.52
N PHE A 154 -4.70 29.83 11.60
CA PHE A 154 -5.67 30.43 10.68
C PHE A 154 -6.75 31.23 11.42
N LYS A 155 -6.37 31.83 12.57
CA LYS A 155 -7.30 32.62 13.38
C LYS A 155 -7.89 33.81 12.59
N ASP A 156 -7.10 34.40 11.70
CA ASP A 156 -7.47 35.60 10.95
C ASP A 156 -8.49 35.20 9.88
N GLU A 157 -8.25 34.11 9.15
CA GLU A 157 -9.20 33.52 8.21
C GLU A 157 -10.50 33.11 8.89
N LEU A 158 -10.42 32.50 10.08
CA LEU A 158 -11.60 32.14 10.86
C LEU A 158 -12.39 33.37 11.30
N SER A 159 -11.71 34.46 11.69
CA SER A 159 -12.35 35.72 12.11
C SER A 159 -13.05 36.47 10.98
N ASN A 160 -12.69 36.17 9.72
CA ASN A 160 -13.32 36.76 8.54
C ASN A 160 -14.63 36.07 8.13
N LEU A 161 -14.96 34.91 8.73
CA LEU A 161 -16.21 34.21 8.45
C LEU A 161 -17.39 34.94 9.12
N ASN A 162 -18.49 35.08 8.39
CA ASN A 162 -19.75 35.52 8.98
C ASN A 162 -20.41 34.40 9.81
N GLU A 163 -21.51 34.70 10.52
CA GLU A 163 -22.18 33.75 11.41
C GLU A 163 -22.61 32.44 10.71
N GLN A 164 -23.14 32.52 9.48
CA GLN A 164 -23.56 31.35 8.71
C GLN A 164 -22.36 30.52 8.22
N GLU A 165 -21.29 31.19 7.79
CA GLU A 165 -20.03 30.55 7.41
C GLU A 165 -19.38 29.86 8.63
N LEU A 166 -19.46 30.46 9.82
CA LEU A 166 -18.96 29.87 11.06
C LEU A 166 -19.76 28.65 11.50
N MET A 167 -21.09 28.67 11.36
CA MET A 167 -21.92 27.48 11.55
C MET A 167 -21.53 26.37 10.56
N THR A 168 -21.28 26.73 9.31
CA THR A 168 -20.81 25.79 8.27
C THR A 168 -19.44 25.21 8.65
N PHE A 169 -18.50 26.03 9.10
CA PHE A 169 -17.18 25.60 9.58
C PHE A 169 -17.30 24.55 10.69
N ASN A 170 -18.15 24.80 11.69
CA ASN A 170 -18.34 23.89 12.82
C ASN A 170 -18.97 22.55 12.37
N ASN A 171 -19.95 22.61 11.46
CA ASN A 171 -20.56 21.41 10.90
C ASN A 171 -19.54 20.58 10.10
N LEU A 172 -18.73 21.23 9.25
CA LEU A 172 -17.67 20.55 8.51
C LEU A 172 -16.60 19.96 9.43
N ASN A 173 -16.22 20.66 10.50
CA ASN A 173 -15.31 20.12 11.50
C ASN A 173 -15.87 18.85 12.13
N SER A 174 -17.12 18.90 12.58
CA SER A 174 -17.79 17.73 13.18
C SER A 174 -17.90 16.55 12.19
N GLU A 175 -18.18 16.82 10.91
CA GLU A 175 -18.33 15.80 9.87
C GLU A 175 -16.98 15.17 9.49
N TYR A 176 -15.93 15.99 9.36
CA TYR A 176 -14.66 15.59 8.74
C TYR A 176 -13.49 15.36 9.69
N PHE A 177 -13.68 15.61 11.00
CA PHE A 177 -12.67 15.28 12.01
C PHE A 177 -12.28 13.80 11.97
N HIS A 178 -13.26 12.88 12.00
CA HIS A 178 -12.98 11.44 12.00
C HIS A 178 -12.25 10.98 10.73
N PRO A 179 -12.69 11.31 9.50
CA PRO A 179 -11.94 10.99 8.29
C PRO A 179 -10.47 11.46 8.33
N ALA A 180 -10.23 12.69 8.77
CA ALA A 180 -8.88 13.24 8.88
C ALA A 180 -8.04 12.52 9.94
N PHE A 181 -8.62 12.22 11.10
CA PHE A 181 -7.94 11.52 12.18
C PHE A 181 -7.57 10.09 11.78
N HIS A 182 -8.50 9.33 11.21
CA HIS A 182 -8.29 7.92 10.83
C HIS A 182 -7.43 7.75 9.58
N SER A 183 -7.23 8.81 8.79
CA SER A 183 -6.29 8.82 7.67
C SER A 183 -4.87 9.27 8.05
N SER A 184 -4.67 9.74 9.29
CA SER A 184 -3.37 10.18 9.79
C SER A 184 -2.41 9.01 10.04
N ASN A 185 -1.11 9.29 10.06
CA ASN A 185 -0.07 8.28 10.30
C ASN A 185 0.06 7.97 11.80
N LEU A 186 -0.91 7.22 12.33
CA LEU A 186 -0.91 6.74 13.71
C LEU A 186 0.16 5.65 13.91
N ASP A 187 0.75 5.60 15.11
CA ASP A 187 1.73 4.58 15.46
C ASP A 187 1.02 3.30 15.92
N TYR A 188 0.92 2.31 15.03
CA TYR A 188 0.33 1.00 15.32
C TYR A 188 1.37 -0.01 15.83
N LYS A 189 2.37 0.44 16.58
CA LYS A 189 3.38 -0.46 17.14
C LYS A 189 2.92 -1.03 18.48
N ASP A 190 3.23 -2.30 18.68
CA ASP A 190 3.14 -2.92 20.00
C ASP A 190 4.15 -2.25 20.94
N VAL A 191 3.69 -1.93 22.15
CA VAL A 191 4.45 -1.13 23.13
C VAL A 191 5.70 -1.87 23.62
N ALA A 192 5.65 -3.20 23.71
CA ALA A 192 6.76 -4.00 24.25
C ALA A 192 7.83 -4.29 23.19
N THR A 193 7.41 -4.59 21.95
CA THR A 193 8.31 -5.04 20.87
C THR A 193 8.71 -3.93 19.91
N HIS A 194 7.99 -2.80 19.92
CA HIS A 194 8.10 -1.72 18.94
C HIS A 194 7.93 -2.19 17.48
N LYS A 195 7.33 -3.36 17.27
CA LYS A 195 6.98 -3.89 15.95
C LYS A 195 5.55 -3.51 15.62
N PHE A 196 5.25 -3.41 14.33
CA PHE A 196 3.88 -3.17 13.87
C PHE A 196 2.94 -4.28 14.37
N ASP A 197 1.86 -3.87 15.03
CA ASP A 197 0.81 -4.74 15.55
C ASP A 197 -0.38 -4.76 14.59
N LEU A 198 -0.49 -5.86 13.85
CA LEU A 198 -1.57 -6.08 12.90
C LEU A 198 -2.93 -6.24 13.58
N ASN A 199 -2.98 -6.79 14.80
CA ASN A 199 -4.24 -6.95 15.52
C ASN A 199 -4.78 -5.58 15.96
N PHE A 200 -3.90 -4.75 16.52
CA PHE A 200 -4.27 -3.38 16.90
C PHE A 200 -4.74 -2.57 15.69
N PHE A 201 -4.08 -2.69 14.53
CA PHE A 201 -4.56 -2.07 13.29
C PHE A 201 -5.94 -2.59 12.87
N ASN A 202 -6.20 -3.90 12.97
CA ASN A 202 -7.50 -4.48 12.62
C ASN A 202 -8.63 -4.05 13.56
N GLU A 203 -8.35 -3.92 14.86
CA GLU A 203 -9.28 -3.36 15.83
C GLU A 203 -9.62 -1.91 15.46
N HIS A 204 -8.63 -1.12 15.06
CA HIS A 204 -8.83 0.23 14.56
C HIS A 204 -9.73 0.27 13.33
N VAL A 205 -9.47 -0.57 12.32
CA VAL A 205 -10.34 -0.69 11.13
C VAL A 205 -11.78 -1.01 11.54
N THR A 206 -11.98 -1.96 12.47
CA THR A 206 -13.31 -2.33 12.99
C THR A 206 -14.03 -1.16 13.68
N GLN A 207 -13.30 -0.29 14.39
CA GLN A 207 -13.88 0.91 14.98
C GLN A 207 -14.30 1.91 13.91
N VAL A 208 -13.46 2.09 12.88
CA VAL A 208 -13.76 2.97 11.74
C VAL A 208 -15.01 2.51 11.00
N GLU A 209 -15.17 1.20 10.80
CA GLU A 209 -16.38 0.63 10.19
C GLU A 209 -17.65 1.00 10.96
N LYS A 210 -17.60 0.97 12.30
CA LYS A 210 -18.73 1.35 13.16
C LYS A 210 -19.01 2.86 13.08
N ILE A 211 -17.96 3.69 13.15
CA ILE A 211 -18.08 5.16 13.11
C ILE A 211 -18.75 5.59 11.79
N PHE A 212 -18.33 5.01 10.68
CA PHE A 212 -18.87 5.37 9.37
C PHE A 212 -20.06 4.51 8.91
N SER A 213 -20.47 3.52 9.71
CA SER A 213 -21.48 2.53 9.31
C SER A 213 -21.19 1.91 7.94
N GLN A 214 -19.91 1.62 7.69
CA GLN A 214 -19.38 1.15 6.40
C GLN A 214 -18.53 -0.09 6.64
N GLN A 215 -18.74 -1.15 5.88
CA GLN A 215 -17.89 -2.35 5.90
C GLN A 215 -16.86 -2.30 4.77
N PHE A 216 -15.66 -2.84 4.99
CA PHE A 216 -14.62 -2.93 3.97
C PHE A 216 -14.28 -4.39 3.66
N ASP A 217 -14.23 -4.72 2.37
CA ASP A 217 -13.90 -6.09 1.96
C ASP A 217 -12.37 -6.33 1.86
N SER A 218 -11.60 -5.26 1.73
CA SER A 218 -10.15 -5.27 1.61
C SER A 218 -9.51 -4.01 2.22
N TYR A 219 -8.21 -4.07 2.51
CA TYR A 219 -7.51 -2.89 3.03
C TYR A 219 -7.45 -1.75 2.00
N ILE A 220 -7.44 -2.09 0.70
CA ILE A 220 -7.54 -1.06 -0.34
C ILE A 220 -8.86 -0.32 -0.25
N ASP A 221 -9.99 -1.02 -0.11
CA ASP A 221 -11.31 -0.37 0.00
C ASP A 221 -11.35 0.58 1.22
N TYR A 222 -10.76 0.15 2.34
CA TYR A 222 -10.63 0.97 3.56
C TYR A 222 -9.84 2.27 3.31
N PHE A 223 -8.64 2.16 2.74
CA PHE A 223 -7.79 3.34 2.48
C PHE A 223 -8.38 4.26 1.40
N GLU A 224 -8.95 3.70 0.34
CA GLU A 224 -9.61 4.48 -0.73
C GLU A 224 -10.82 5.24 -0.19
N TYR A 225 -11.63 4.62 0.67
CA TYR A 225 -12.74 5.28 1.33
C TYR A 225 -12.28 6.51 2.12
N LEU A 226 -11.23 6.36 2.94
CA LEU A 226 -10.69 7.47 3.73
C LEU A 226 -10.15 8.59 2.84
N VAL A 227 -9.37 8.26 1.81
CA VAL A 227 -8.83 9.25 0.85
C VAL A 227 -9.96 10.01 0.16
N ASN A 228 -10.98 9.31 -0.32
CA ASN A 228 -12.13 9.92 -1.01
C ASN A 228 -12.92 10.83 -0.07
N LYS A 229 -13.19 10.38 1.17
CA LYS A 229 -13.86 11.21 2.19
C LYS A 229 -13.05 12.43 2.57
N CYS A 230 -11.73 12.31 2.68
CA CYS A 230 -10.87 13.44 2.97
C CYS A 230 -10.81 14.44 1.81
N ALA A 231 -10.78 13.94 0.58
CA ALA A 231 -10.83 14.79 -0.62
C ALA A 231 -12.17 15.55 -0.73
N GLU A 232 -13.29 14.90 -0.39
CA GLU A 232 -14.61 15.54 -0.29
C GLU A 232 -14.59 16.69 0.72
N GLY A 233 -14.15 16.43 1.96
CA GLY A 233 -14.07 17.44 3.02
C GLY A 233 -13.15 18.59 2.66
N THR A 234 -11.98 18.31 2.07
CA THR A 234 -11.02 19.33 1.64
C THR A 234 -11.67 20.32 0.67
N ARG A 235 -12.42 19.83 -0.33
CA ARG A 235 -13.12 20.70 -1.30
C ARG A 235 -14.18 21.56 -0.62
N LYS A 236 -14.94 21.01 0.34
CA LYS A 236 -15.96 21.76 1.09
C LYS A 236 -15.32 22.89 1.90
N PHE A 237 -14.19 22.64 2.56
CA PHE A 237 -13.44 23.69 3.26
C PHE A 237 -12.84 24.73 2.32
N ASP A 238 -12.26 24.32 1.18
CA ASP A 238 -11.73 25.28 0.20
C ASP A 238 -12.83 26.22 -0.32
N LEU A 239 -14.06 25.72 -0.51
CA LEU A 239 -15.21 26.53 -0.91
C LEU A 239 -15.63 27.51 0.19
N LEU A 240 -15.61 27.08 1.45
CA LEU A 240 -15.93 27.94 2.60
C LEU A 240 -14.94 29.11 2.72
N PHE A 241 -13.64 28.80 2.65
CA PHE A 241 -12.59 29.81 2.80
C PHE A 241 -12.27 30.56 1.51
N LYS A 242 -12.77 30.10 0.35
CA LYS A 242 -12.52 30.66 -0.99
C LYS A 242 -11.03 30.66 -1.36
N GLN A 243 -10.24 29.81 -0.71
CA GLN A 243 -8.80 29.64 -0.93
C GLN A 243 -8.34 28.27 -0.44
N GLN A 244 -7.15 27.84 -0.87
CA GLN A 244 -6.52 26.60 -0.41
C GLN A 244 -5.54 26.90 0.72
N LEU A 245 -5.89 26.52 1.95
CA LEU A 245 -5.03 26.77 3.11
C LEU A 245 -3.94 25.70 3.26
N ARG A 246 -2.69 26.15 3.37
CA ARG A 246 -1.46 25.36 3.64
C ARG A 246 -1.49 23.97 3.01
N ARG A 247 -1.29 23.92 1.70
CA ARG A 247 -0.98 22.67 1.01
C ARG A 247 0.54 22.46 1.00
N SER A 248 0.99 21.25 1.28
CA SER A 248 2.32 20.83 0.88
C SER A 248 2.39 20.92 -0.64
N GLN A 249 3.34 21.74 -1.15
CA GLN A 249 3.70 21.77 -2.57
C GLN A 249 4.30 20.43 -2.99
#